data_AF-A0A1S6IM59-F1
#
_entry.id   AF-A0A1S6IM59-F1
#
_cell.length_a   1.000
_cell.length_b   1.000
_cell.length_c   1.000
_cell.angle_alpha   90.00
_cell.angle_beta   90.00
_cell.angle_gamma   90.00
#
_symmetry.space_group_name_H-M   'P 1'
#
loop_
_entity.id
_entity.type
_entity.pdbx_description
1 polymer ?
#
loop_
_entity_poly.entity_id
_entity_poly.type
_entity_poly.pdbx_seq_one_letter_code
_entity_poly.pdbx_strand_id
1 'polypeptide(L)'
;MKKRIMFSLMGLLFLTACGNTSDTPEMESSAVNMNQEEVLYQGMVAEVLENGLLVSELNPIDREDAAGFSEVILLMEDTSAYSDLQVDDLVEVTLIANAPTTMSIPPQIPGNAIIKIEAVK
;
A
#
# COMPACT_ATOMS: atom_id res chain seq x y z
N MET A 1 72.75 -28.04 9.02
CA MET A 1 73.48 -26.80 8.66
C MET A 1 72.48 -25.73 8.26
N LYS A 2 72.55 -24.59 8.95
CA LYS A 2 72.32 -23.18 8.55
C LYS A 2 71.21 -22.83 7.51
N LYS A 3 70.15 -22.24 8.07
CA LYS A 3 69.30 -21.11 7.60
C LYS A 3 69.79 -20.36 6.35
N ARG A 4 68.86 -20.05 5.45
CA ARG A 4 68.66 -18.67 4.94
C ARG A 4 67.18 -18.34 4.84
N ILE A 5 66.84 -17.28 5.54
CA ILE A 5 65.57 -16.58 5.62
C ILE A 5 65.55 -15.59 4.45
N MET A 6 64.45 -15.50 3.73
CA MET A 6 64.18 -14.34 2.87
C MET A 6 62.75 -13.86 3.16
N PHE A 7 62.70 -12.78 3.92
CA PHE A 7 61.51 -11.99 4.20
C PHE A 7 61.02 -11.34 2.90
N SER A 8 59.73 -11.47 2.58
CA SER A 8 59.01 -10.43 1.83
C SER A 8 57.77 -10.05 2.62
N LEU A 9 57.90 -8.89 3.23
CA LEU A 9 56.89 -8.14 3.97
C LEU A 9 55.87 -7.54 3.00
N MET A 10 54.65 -7.35 3.50
CA MET A 10 53.76 -6.20 3.25
C MET A 10 52.41 -6.54 2.61
N GLY A 11 51.36 -6.32 3.40
CA GLY A 11 49.98 -6.30 2.95
C GLY A 11 48.97 -6.49 4.09
N LEU A 12 49.04 -5.68 5.16
CA LEU A 12 47.90 -5.53 6.07
C LEU A 12 46.85 -4.64 5.38
N LEU A 13 45.70 -5.20 5.07
CA LEU A 13 44.46 -4.45 4.90
C LEU A 13 43.43 -5.04 5.87
N PHE A 14 43.21 -4.32 6.97
CA PHE A 14 42.01 -4.48 7.79
C PHE A 14 40.89 -3.70 7.12
N LEU A 15 39.83 -4.38 6.71
CA LEU A 15 38.49 -3.82 6.67
C LEU A 15 37.54 -4.82 7.31
N THR A 16 37.11 -4.48 8.52
CA THR A 16 35.95 -5.04 9.21
C THR A 16 34.68 -4.40 8.65
N ALA A 17 33.66 -5.18 8.32
CA ALA A 17 32.26 -4.79 8.47
C ALA A 17 31.36 -6.03 8.51
N CYS A 18 30.59 -6.14 9.60
CA CYS A 18 29.55 -7.14 9.84
C CYS A 18 28.33 -6.94 8.93
N GLY A 19 27.57 -8.01 8.73
CA GLY A 19 26.17 -7.91 8.28
C GLY A 19 25.59 -9.28 7.93
N ASN A 20 25.07 -10.00 8.93
CA ASN A 20 24.13 -11.09 8.71
C ASN A 20 22.80 -10.47 8.25
N THR A 21 22.30 -10.83 7.07
CA THR A 21 20.87 -10.70 6.76
C THR A 21 20.44 -11.93 5.97
N SER A 22 19.45 -12.61 6.53
CA SER A 22 18.75 -13.76 5.98
C SER A 22 18.09 -13.43 4.65
N ASP A 23 18.31 -14.27 3.64
CA ASP A 23 17.50 -14.28 2.41
C ASP A 23 16.06 -14.61 2.78
N THR A 24 15.22 -13.57 2.80
CA THR A 24 13.77 -13.70 2.76
C THR A 24 13.39 -13.74 1.29
N PRO A 25 12.55 -14.68 0.83
CA PRO A 25 12.05 -14.61 -0.52
C PRO A 25 11.14 -13.39 -0.62
N GLU A 26 11.59 -12.36 -1.33
CA GLU A 26 10.73 -11.29 -1.81
C GLU A 26 9.67 -11.93 -2.70
N MET A 27 8.47 -12.01 -2.14
CA MET A 27 7.24 -12.27 -2.86
C MET A 27 7.09 -11.11 -3.85
N GLU A 28 7.31 -11.37 -5.14
CA GLU A 28 6.93 -10.45 -6.21
C GLU A 28 5.42 -10.22 -6.10
N SER A 29 5.03 -9.16 -5.39
CA SER A 29 3.75 -8.53 -5.57
C SER A 29 3.76 -7.96 -6.98
N SER A 30 2.85 -8.47 -7.81
CA SER A 30 2.57 -8.03 -9.16
C SER A 30 2.61 -6.50 -9.23
N ALA A 31 3.71 -5.98 -9.76
CA ALA A 31 3.81 -4.59 -10.17
C ALA A 31 2.78 -4.38 -11.28
N VAL A 32 1.59 -3.89 -10.92
CA VAL A 32 0.67 -3.27 -11.87
C VAL A 32 1.32 -1.96 -12.28
N ASN A 33 2.24 -2.07 -13.24
CA ASN A 33 2.85 -0.93 -13.89
C ASN A 33 1.85 -0.42 -14.94
N MET A 34 0.87 0.35 -14.49
CA MET A 34 0.12 1.24 -15.36
C MET A 34 0.22 2.62 -14.75
N ASN A 35 0.72 3.57 -15.54
CA ASN A 35 0.74 4.99 -15.24
C ASN A 35 -0.70 5.54 -15.28
N GLN A 36 -1.57 4.99 -14.42
CA GLN A 36 -2.92 5.46 -14.20
C GLN A 36 -2.81 6.60 -13.19
N GLU A 37 -3.39 7.73 -13.53
CA GLU A 37 -3.51 8.82 -12.56
C GLU A 37 -4.27 8.33 -11.33
N GLU A 38 -3.85 8.77 -10.16
CA GLU A 38 -4.44 8.41 -8.88
C GLU A 38 -5.15 9.62 -8.27
N VAL A 39 -6.15 9.34 -7.44
CA VAL A 39 -6.90 10.36 -6.70
C VAL A 39 -7.01 9.91 -5.25
N LEU A 40 -6.64 10.80 -4.34
CA LEU A 40 -6.75 10.57 -2.91
C LEU A 40 -8.09 11.10 -2.41
N TYR A 41 -8.84 10.22 -1.75
CA TYR A 41 -10.11 10.53 -1.12
C TYR A 41 -10.00 10.38 0.39
N GLN A 42 -10.82 11.11 1.11
CA GLN A 42 -11.03 10.94 2.54
C GLN A 42 -12.52 10.73 2.83
N GLY A 43 -12.82 9.81 3.73
CA GLY A 43 -14.19 9.51 4.14
C GLY A 43 -14.23 8.82 5.50
N MET A 44 -15.43 8.47 5.96
CA MET A 44 -15.65 7.84 7.26
C MET A 44 -16.29 6.46 7.10
N VAL A 45 -15.74 5.46 7.78
CA VAL A 45 -16.29 4.09 7.76
C VAL A 45 -17.66 4.08 8.44
N ALA A 46 -18.69 3.78 7.66
CA ALA A 46 -20.06 3.66 8.16
C ALA A 46 -20.42 2.21 8.52
N GLU A 47 -19.89 1.22 7.78
CA GLU A 47 -20.10 -0.20 8.07
C GLU A 47 -18.91 -1.04 7.56
N VAL A 48 -18.53 -2.07 8.32
CA VAL A 48 -17.56 -3.08 7.89
C VAL A 48 -18.32 -4.31 7.39
N LEU A 49 -18.18 -4.60 6.10
CA LEU A 49 -18.87 -5.68 5.41
C LEU A 49 -17.95 -6.90 5.29
N GLU A 50 -18.52 -8.07 5.00
CA GLU A 50 -17.75 -9.31 4.78
C GLU A 50 -16.72 -9.14 3.64
N ASN A 51 -17.08 -8.40 2.60
CA ASN A 51 -16.32 -8.24 1.36
C ASN A 51 -15.99 -6.76 1.04
N GLY A 52 -15.95 -5.89 2.04
CA GLY A 52 -15.67 -4.49 1.79
C GLY A 52 -15.99 -3.55 2.95
N LEU A 53 -16.06 -2.26 2.63
CA LEU A 53 -16.43 -1.19 3.55
C LEU A 53 -17.53 -0.35 2.93
N LEU A 54 -18.54 0.01 3.72
CA LEU A 54 -19.38 1.17 3.42
C LEU A 54 -18.68 2.40 3.97
N VAL A 55 -18.39 3.37 3.09
CA VAL A 55 -17.76 4.64 3.45
C VAL A 55 -18.71 5.78 3.14
N SER A 56 -18.86 6.67 4.11
CA SER A 56 -19.66 7.89 4.02
C SER A 56 -18.77 9.10 3.74
N GLU A 57 -19.34 10.09 3.05
CA GLU A 57 -18.69 11.38 2.74
C GLU A 57 -17.30 11.22 2.11
N LEU A 58 -17.16 10.27 1.18
CA LEU A 58 -15.90 10.00 0.49
C LEU A 58 -15.64 11.11 -0.54
N ASN A 59 -14.83 12.09 -0.15
CA ASN A 59 -14.55 13.28 -0.95
C ASN A 59 -13.08 13.35 -1.34
N PRO A 60 -12.75 13.82 -2.57
CA PRO A 60 -11.37 13.95 -2.99
C PRO A 60 -10.67 15.07 -2.19
N ILE A 61 -9.40 14.86 -1.85
CA ILE A 61 -8.60 15.84 -1.09
C ILE A 61 -7.43 16.42 -1.90
N ASP A 62 -7.03 15.77 -3.00
CA ASP A 62 -5.92 16.20 -3.86
C ASP A 62 -6.35 16.59 -5.28
N ARG A 63 -7.66 16.51 -5.59
CA ARG A 63 -8.22 16.77 -6.93
C ARG A 63 -9.63 17.37 -6.88
N GLU A 64 -9.75 18.66 -7.18
CA GLU A 64 -11.02 19.40 -7.09
C GLU A 64 -12.07 19.02 -8.15
N ASP A 65 -11.66 18.48 -9.30
CA ASP A 65 -12.55 18.08 -10.40
C ASP A 65 -13.06 16.63 -10.28
N ALA A 66 -12.57 15.88 -9.29
CA ALA A 66 -13.06 14.53 -9.01
C ALA A 66 -14.42 14.58 -8.29
N ALA A 67 -15.30 13.63 -8.63
CA ALA A 67 -16.59 13.51 -7.95
C ALA A 67 -16.42 12.84 -6.58
N GLY A 68 -17.07 13.40 -5.56
CA GLY A 68 -17.25 12.76 -4.25
C GLY A 68 -18.49 11.87 -4.19
N PHE A 69 -18.58 11.06 -3.14
CA PHE A 69 -19.68 10.15 -2.88
C PHE A 69 -20.24 10.38 -1.48
N SER A 70 -21.57 10.58 -1.36
CA SER A 70 -22.22 10.67 -0.05
C SER A 70 -22.12 9.36 0.72
N GLU A 71 -22.31 8.23 0.02
CA GLU A 71 -22.09 6.87 0.51
C GLU A 71 -21.62 6.00 -0.65
N VAL A 72 -20.66 5.11 -0.40
CA VAL A 72 -20.12 4.19 -1.41
C VAL A 72 -19.61 2.91 -0.77
N ILE A 73 -19.80 1.78 -1.45
CA ILE A 73 -19.23 0.50 -1.03
C ILE A 73 -17.91 0.28 -1.75
N LEU A 74 -16.85 0.07 -0.99
CA LEU A 74 -15.53 -0.33 -1.46
C LEU A 74 -15.45 -1.86 -1.41
N LEU A 75 -15.56 -2.53 -2.55
CA LEU A 75 -15.48 -4.00 -2.62
C LEU A 75 -14.02 -4.44 -2.63
N MET A 76 -13.64 -5.29 -1.69
CA MET A 76 -12.26 -5.74 -1.52
C MET A 76 -12.23 -7.25 -1.27
N GLU A 77 -11.37 -7.96 -1.99
CA GLU A 77 -11.19 -9.41 -1.81
C GLU A 77 -10.22 -9.72 -0.67
N ASP A 78 -9.27 -8.82 -0.41
CA ASP A 78 -8.27 -8.96 0.66
C ASP A 78 -8.71 -8.22 1.93
N THR A 79 -9.22 -8.98 2.89
CA THR A 79 -9.68 -8.47 4.19
C THR A 79 -8.56 -7.90 5.04
N SER A 80 -7.30 -8.27 4.79
CA SER A 80 -6.16 -7.77 5.58
C SER A 80 -5.91 -6.27 5.38
N ALA A 81 -6.37 -5.70 4.27
CA ALA A 81 -6.26 -4.28 3.99
C ALA A 81 -7.18 -3.40 4.87
N TYR A 82 -8.21 -3.99 5.47
CA TYR A 82 -9.21 -3.26 6.25
C TYR A 82 -9.65 -3.98 7.54
N SER A 83 -8.95 -5.05 7.94
CA SER A 83 -9.32 -5.86 9.12
C SER A 83 -9.27 -5.08 10.44
N ASP A 84 -8.44 -4.04 10.49
CA ASP A 84 -8.24 -3.23 11.68
C ASP A 84 -9.15 -1.99 11.71
N LEU A 85 -9.90 -1.74 10.64
CA LEU A 85 -10.83 -0.61 10.53
C LEU A 85 -12.15 -0.91 11.25
N GLN A 86 -12.69 0.11 11.89
CA GLN A 86 -13.94 0.06 12.64
C GLN A 86 -14.88 1.17 12.17
N VAL A 87 -16.16 1.04 12.54
CA VAL A 87 -17.14 2.11 12.33
C VAL A 87 -16.65 3.40 12.99
N ASP A 88 -16.91 4.52 12.33
CA ASP A 88 -16.48 5.88 12.67
C ASP A 88 -14.97 6.17 12.46
N ASP A 89 -14.18 5.21 11.95
CA ASP A 89 -12.79 5.48 11.57
C ASP A 89 -12.74 6.42 10.35
N LEU A 90 -11.86 7.42 10.43
CA LEU A 90 -11.51 8.26 9.30
C LEU A 90 -10.51 7.52 8.41
N VAL A 91 -10.80 7.42 7.12
CA VAL A 91 -9.97 6.68 6.16
C VAL A 91 -9.57 7.54 4.98
N GLU A 92 -8.35 7.32 4.52
CA GLU A 92 -7.85 7.79 3.24
C GLU A 92 -7.84 6.63 2.24
N VAL A 93 -8.45 6.86 1.07
CA VAL A 93 -8.63 5.86 0.03
C VAL A 93 -8.01 6.39 -1.25
N THR A 94 -7.00 5.70 -1.76
CA THR A 94 -6.40 6.02 -3.06
C THR A 94 -7.09 5.19 -4.14
N LEU A 95 -7.68 5.85 -5.12
CA LEU A 95 -8.36 5.23 -6.25
C LEU A 95 -7.66 5.57 -7.57
N ILE A 96 -7.80 4.70 -8.57
CA ILE A 96 -7.50 5.10 -9.95
C ILE A 96 -8.43 6.25 -10.37
N ALA A 97 -7.92 7.20 -11.15
CA ALA A 97 -8.71 8.30 -11.67
C ALA A 97 -9.88 7.77 -12.51
N ASN A 98 -11.07 8.35 -12.30
CA ASN A 98 -12.33 7.88 -12.90
C ASN A 98 -12.61 6.40 -12.60
N ALA A 99 -12.38 5.97 -11.35
CA ALA A 99 -12.69 4.62 -10.89
C ALA A 99 -14.12 4.21 -11.32
N PRO A 100 -14.28 3.02 -11.94
CA PRO A 100 -15.58 2.56 -12.37
C PRO A 100 -16.50 2.35 -11.16
N THR A 101 -17.76 2.79 -11.28
CA THR A 101 -18.77 2.61 -10.26
C THR A 101 -20.00 1.91 -10.83
N THR A 102 -20.71 1.17 -9.99
CA THR A 102 -22.05 0.64 -10.33
C THR A 102 -23.10 1.77 -10.32
N MET A 103 -24.27 1.49 -10.90
CA MET A 103 -25.45 2.37 -10.81
C MET A 103 -26.37 2.04 -9.61
N SER A 104 -25.88 1.30 -8.61
CA SER A 104 -26.65 0.97 -7.41
C SER A 104 -26.69 2.14 -6.43
N ILE A 105 -27.52 2.03 -5.39
CA ILE A 105 -27.60 2.99 -4.29
C ILE A 105 -27.40 2.21 -2.96
N PRO A 106 -26.27 2.39 -2.26
CA PRO A 106 -25.11 3.19 -2.67
C PRO A 106 -24.37 2.60 -3.89
N PRO A 107 -23.61 3.41 -4.65
CA PRO A 107 -22.70 2.93 -5.68
C PRO A 107 -21.62 2.01 -5.09
N GLN A 108 -21.06 1.14 -5.93
CA GLN A 108 -19.99 0.23 -5.53
C GLN A 108 -18.76 0.44 -6.41
N ILE A 109 -17.58 0.43 -5.78
CA ILE A 109 -16.26 0.52 -6.43
C ILE A 109 -15.58 -0.85 -6.32
N PRO A 110 -15.14 -1.44 -7.44
CA PRO A 110 -14.47 -2.74 -7.41
C PRO A 110 -13.02 -2.63 -6.91
N GLY A 111 -12.53 -3.69 -6.27
CA GLY A 111 -11.22 -3.68 -5.60
C GLY A 111 -10.03 -3.42 -6.53
N ASN A 112 -10.13 -3.77 -7.81
CA ASN A 112 -9.09 -3.46 -8.79
C ASN A 112 -8.95 -1.95 -9.10
N ALA A 113 -9.92 -1.13 -8.69
CA ALA A 113 -9.86 0.32 -8.78
C ALA A 113 -9.34 0.97 -7.49
N ILE A 114 -9.17 0.20 -6.42
CA ILE A 114 -8.70 0.64 -5.11
C ILE A 114 -7.21 0.31 -5.03
N ILE A 115 -6.39 1.36 -4.91
CA ILE A 115 -4.94 1.23 -4.82
C ILE A 115 -4.52 1.02 -3.37
N LYS A 116 -5.15 1.76 -2.45
CA LYS A 116 -4.77 1.76 -1.04
C LYS A 116 -5.91 2.25 -0.15
N ILE A 117 -5.98 1.72 1.07
CA ILE A 117 -6.81 2.25 2.16
C ILE A 117 -5.93 2.38 3.41
N GLU A 118 -6.01 3.52 4.09
CA GLU A 118 -5.30 3.78 5.35
C GLU A 118 -6.21 4.47 6.36
N ALA A 119 -6.08 4.09 7.63
CA ALA A 119 -6.68 4.85 8.72
C ALA A 119 -5.92 6.17 8.94
N VAL A 120 -6.66 7.26 9.07
CA VAL A 120 -6.13 8.56 9.49
C VAL A 120 -6.10 8.59 11.02
N LYS A 121 -4.90 8.53 11.61
CA LYS A 121 -4.67 8.50 13.06
C LYS A 121 -4.31 9.86 13.63
#